data_AF-D6EAJ3-F1
#
_entry.id   AF-D6EAJ3-F1
#
_cell.length_a   1.000
_cell.length_b   1.000
_cell.length_c   1.000
_cell.angle_alpha   90.00
_cell.angle_beta   90.00
_cell.angle_gamma   90.00
#
_symmetry.space_group_name_H-M   'P 1'
#
loop_
_entity.id
_entity.type
_entity.pdbx_description
1 polymer ?
#
loop_
_entity_poly.entity_id
_entity_poly.type
_entity_poly.pdbx_seq_one_letter_code
_entity_poly.pdbx_strand_id
1 'polypeptide(L)'
;MAHSAFVKAHPFVEDFYTEEDQSHARTLFSRGLIGGIAAIFVGIGPFLMVEDRAEGCALFFLLLFAALGVWNIVHYGMLLGRTNVADHNRSASDDLEIEYIMNAQIKEEVRDSLLRKRRRGKKLGAVCGAIMIAATIAGLALLFAPVLASPDPSSFEPEGTSAMWFWVAWPVGGMLCGIVALIWEAFGKGNA
;
A
#
# COMPACT_ATOMS: atom_id res chain seq x y z
N MET A 1 10.69 6.65 -17.13
CA MET A 1 10.63 7.73 -18.14
C MET A 1 9.57 7.50 -19.21
N ALA A 2 9.29 6.26 -19.64
CA ALA A 2 8.23 6.00 -20.65
C ALA A 2 6.81 6.40 -20.20
N HIS A 3 6.42 6.10 -18.95
CA HIS A 3 5.08 6.43 -18.44
C HIS A 3 4.83 7.93 -18.34
N SER A 4 5.79 8.70 -17.80
CA SER A 4 5.66 10.16 -17.71
C SER A 4 5.58 10.84 -19.08
N ALA A 5 6.31 10.32 -20.08
CA ALA A 5 6.21 10.80 -21.46
C ALA A 5 4.86 10.44 -22.09
N PHE A 6 4.35 9.24 -21.84
CA PHE A 6 3.03 8.80 -22.30
C PHE A 6 1.89 9.63 -21.70
N VAL A 7 1.89 9.85 -20.38
CA VAL A 7 0.88 10.69 -19.69
C VAL A 7 0.88 12.12 -20.24
N LYS A 8 2.06 12.67 -20.56
CA LYS A 8 2.17 14.00 -21.17
C LYS A 8 1.67 14.03 -22.62
N ALA A 9 1.86 12.96 -23.38
CA ALA A 9 1.39 12.83 -24.77
C ALA A 9 -0.11 12.49 -24.86
N HIS A 10 -0.66 11.82 -23.86
CA HIS A 10 -2.07 11.44 -23.75
C HIS A 10 -2.68 11.88 -22.40
N PRO A 11 -2.92 13.19 -22.22
CA PRO A 11 -3.52 13.78 -21.02
C PRO A 11 -4.92 13.26 -20.66
N PHE A 12 -5.68 13.01 -21.72
CA PHE A 12 -7.08 12.67 -21.65
C PHE A 12 -7.27 11.42 -22.48
N VAL A 13 -7.79 10.40 -21.82
CA VAL A 13 -8.17 9.13 -22.42
C VAL A 13 -9.69 9.06 -22.33
N GLU A 14 -10.36 8.92 -23.47
CA GLU A 14 -11.81 8.73 -23.49
C GLU A 14 -12.15 7.42 -22.77
N ASP A 15 -13.26 7.39 -22.02
CA ASP A 15 -13.67 6.18 -21.31
C ASP A 15 -14.19 5.16 -22.32
N PHE A 16 -13.32 4.23 -22.70
CA PHE A 16 -13.67 3.12 -23.58
C PHE A 16 -14.36 1.96 -22.85
N TYR A 17 -14.37 1.98 -21.50
CA TYR A 17 -14.98 0.91 -20.72
C TYR A 17 -16.45 1.21 -20.46
N THR A 18 -17.29 0.21 -20.67
CA THR A 18 -18.70 0.29 -20.30
C THR A 18 -18.87 0.15 -18.78
N GLU A 19 -20.02 0.56 -18.24
CA GLU A 19 -20.36 0.30 -16.83
C GLU A 19 -20.34 -1.20 -16.51
N GLU A 20 -20.73 -2.03 -17.48
CA GLU A 20 -20.69 -3.48 -17.40
C GLU A 20 -19.25 -3.99 -17.22
N ASP A 21 -18.29 -3.49 -18.00
CA ASP A 21 -16.86 -3.85 -17.87
C ASP A 21 -16.29 -3.46 -16.51
N GLN A 22 -16.63 -2.27 -16.00
CA GLN A 22 -16.20 -1.81 -14.68
C GLN A 22 -16.80 -2.68 -13.58
N SER A 23 -18.07 -3.06 -13.69
CA SER A 23 -18.73 -3.96 -12.74
C SER A 23 -18.10 -5.36 -12.75
N HIS A 24 -17.76 -5.86 -13.93
CA HIS A 24 -17.09 -7.14 -14.10
C HIS A 24 -15.67 -7.10 -13.52
N ALA A 25 -14.91 -6.03 -13.75
CA ALA A 25 -13.60 -5.84 -13.14
C ALA A 25 -13.67 -5.77 -11.60
N ARG A 26 -14.67 -5.07 -11.04
CA ARG A 26 -14.89 -5.00 -9.59
C ARG A 26 -15.23 -6.35 -8.99
N THR A 27 -16.11 -7.12 -9.63
CA THR A 27 -16.48 -8.46 -9.15
C THR A 27 -15.31 -9.44 -9.25
N LEU A 28 -14.53 -9.39 -10.32
CA LEU A 28 -13.28 -10.15 -10.45
C LEU A 28 -12.28 -9.77 -9.36
N PHE A 29 -12.11 -8.49 -9.06
CA PHE A 29 -11.28 -8.03 -7.96
C PHE A 29 -11.77 -8.53 -6.60
N SER A 30 -13.07 -8.40 -6.30
CA SER A 30 -13.63 -8.91 -5.05
C SER A 30 -13.43 -10.42 -4.92
N ARG A 31 -13.62 -11.18 -6.00
CA ARG A 31 -13.39 -12.63 -6.00
C ARG A 31 -11.91 -12.98 -5.83
N GLY A 32 -11.02 -12.24 -6.49
CA GLY A 32 -9.56 -12.38 -6.31
C GLY A 32 -9.11 -12.03 -4.89
N LEU A 33 -9.66 -10.97 -4.29
CA LEU A 33 -9.40 -10.56 -2.91
C LEU A 33 -9.84 -11.64 -1.92
N ILE A 34 -11.09 -12.11 -2.03
CA ILE A 34 -11.63 -13.18 -1.18
C ILE A 34 -10.81 -14.46 -1.36
N GLY A 35 -10.49 -14.82 -2.60
CA GLY A 35 -9.66 -15.99 -2.91
C GLY A 35 -8.24 -15.88 -2.34
N GLY A 36 -7.62 -14.71 -2.39
CA GLY A 36 -6.30 -14.47 -1.83
C GLY A 36 -6.28 -14.54 -0.30
N ILE A 37 -7.29 -13.96 0.36
CA ILE A 37 -7.47 -14.08 1.82
C ILE A 37 -7.72 -15.54 2.21
N ALA A 38 -8.60 -16.25 1.49
CA ALA A 38 -8.87 -17.66 1.75
C ALA A 38 -7.61 -18.53 1.58
N ALA A 39 -6.80 -18.27 0.54
CA ALA A 39 -5.53 -18.96 0.33
C ALA A 39 -4.58 -18.82 1.54
N ILE A 40 -4.45 -17.61 2.10
CA ILE A 40 -3.65 -17.37 3.30
C ILE A 40 -4.15 -18.23 4.48
N PHE A 41 -5.47 -18.29 4.71
CA PHE A 41 -6.05 -19.12 5.76
C PHE A 41 -5.81 -20.62 5.54
N VAL A 42 -5.89 -21.11 4.29
CA VAL A 42 -5.55 -22.50 3.96
C VAL A 42 -4.09 -22.79 4.29
N GLY A 43 -3.18 -21.85 4.08
CA GLY A 43 -1.76 -21.96 4.44
C GLY A 43 -1.50 -22.15 5.94
N ILE A 44 -2.42 -21.72 6.80
CA ILE A 44 -2.32 -21.90 8.26
C ILE A 44 -2.72 -23.32 8.68
N GLY A 45 -3.57 -24.01 7.91
CA GLY A 45 -4.07 -25.35 8.23
C GLY A 45 -2.99 -26.40 8.49
N PRO A 46 -1.97 -26.55 7.62
CA PRO A 46 -0.84 -27.46 7.85
C PRO A 46 -0.06 -27.16 9.15
N PHE A 47 0.00 -25.89 9.56
CA PHE A 47 0.66 -25.49 10.81
C PHE A 47 -0.08 -25.99 12.06
N LEU A 48 -1.39 -26.24 11.96
CA LEU A 48 -2.21 -26.75 13.07
C LEU A 48 -2.26 -28.28 13.16
N MET A 49 -1.92 -28.98 12.08
CA MET A 49 -2.12 -30.43 11.94
C MET A 49 -0.82 -31.25 12.01
N VAL A 50 0.34 -30.61 11.88
CA VAL A 50 1.65 -31.28 11.74
C VAL A 50 2.42 -31.22 13.06
N GLU A 51 2.92 -32.37 13.53
CA GLU A 51 3.78 -32.49 14.72
C GLU A 51 5.20 -31.90 14.48
N ASP A 52 5.92 -31.56 15.57
CA ASP A 52 7.23 -30.87 15.62
C ASP A 52 8.26 -31.36 14.59
N ARG A 53 8.23 -32.64 14.21
CA ARG A 53 9.19 -33.23 13.27
C ARG A 53 9.03 -32.72 11.82
N ALA A 54 7.95 -32.02 11.48
CA ALA A 54 7.69 -31.50 10.13
C ALA A 54 7.31 -30.00 10.09
N GLU A 55 7.70 -29.22 11.11
CA GLU A 55 7.54 -27.76 11.18
C GLU A 55 8.01 -27.03 9.92
N GLY A 56 9.15 -27.44 9.35
CA GLY A 56 9.69 -26.84 8.13
C GLY A 56 8.76 -26.99 6.92
N CYS A 57 8.05 -28.12 6.80
CA CYS A 57 7.05 -28.32 5.74
C CYS A 57 5.83 -27.43 5.96
N ALA A 58 5.35 -27.30 7.19
CA ALA A 58 4.23 -26.43 7.52
C ALA A 58 4.54 -24.96 7.21
N LEU A 59 5.73 -24.48 7.60
CA LEU A 59 6.21 -23.13 7.28
C LEU A 59 6.34 -22.90 5.77
N PHE A 60 6.85 -23.89 5.03
CA PHE A 60 6.92 -23.81 3.57
C PHE A 60 5.54 -23.62 2.93
N PHE A 61 4.55 -24.41 3.32
CA PHE A 61 3.19 -24.26 2.79
C PHE A 61 2.56 -22.93 3.20
N LEU A 62 2.74 -22.50 4.45
CA LEU A 62 2.25 -21.19 4.90
C LEU A 62 2.79 -20.06 4.02
N LEU A 63 4.11 -20.02 3.79
CA LEU A 63 4.74 -19.00 2.95
C LEU A 63 4.33 -19.11 1.48
N LEU A 64 4.17 -20.32 0.95
CA LEU A 64 3.70 -20.55 -0.42
C LEU A 64 2.29 -20.00 -0.62
N PHE A 65 1.36 -20.34 0.27
CA PHE A 65 -0.03 -19.87 0.21
C PHE A 65 -0.12 -18.37 0.47
N ALA A 66 0.71 -17.81 1.35
CA ALA A 66 0.81 -16.37 1.53
C ALA A 66 1.28 -15.66 0.26
N ALA A 67 2.32 -16.19 -0.41
CA ALA A 67 2.81 -15.66 -1.67
C ALA A 67 1.74 -15.72 -2.76
N LEU A 68 1.04 -16.85 -2.91
CA LEU A 68 -0.07 -17.01 -3.86
C LEU A 68 -1.23 -16.06 -3.53
N GLY A 69 -1.57 -15.90 -2.26
CA GLY A 69 -2.64 -15.00 -1.81
C GLY A 69 -2.33 -13.54 -2.11
N VAL A 70 -1.13 -13.07 -1.74
CA VAL A 70 -0.68 -11.70 -2.02
C VAL A 70 -0.57 -11.45 -3.52
N TRP A 71 0.02 -12.39 -4.27
CA TRP A 71 0.11 -12.29 -5.73
C TRP A 71 -1.28 -12.12 -6.37
N ASN A 72 -2.25 -12.93 -5.94
CA ASN A 72 -3.62 -12.88 -6.43
C ASN A 72 -4.25 -11.50 -6.16
N ILE A 73 -4.17 -11.00 -4.92
CA ILE A 73 -4.70 -9.68 -4.53
C ILE A 73 -4.09 -8.55 -5.38
N VAL A 74 -2.76 -8.53 -5.51
CA VAL A 74 -2.05 -7.49 -6.27
C VAL A 74 -2.39 -7.58 -7.75
N HIS A 75 -2.43 -8.79 -8.32
CA HIS A 75 -2.77 -9.00 -9.72
C HIS A 75 -4.16 -8.45 -10.06
N TYR A 76 -5.19 -8.86 -9.34
CA TYR A 76 -6.54 -8.37 -9.61
C TYR A 76 -6.72 -6.90 -9.24
N GLY A 77 -5.99 -6.38 -8.25
CA GLY A 77 -5.96 -4.94 -7.94
C GLY A 77 -5.40 -4.12 -9.10
N MET A 78 -4.33 -4.59 -9.73
CA MET A 78 -3.79 -3.95 -10.95
C MET A 78 -4.75 -4.05 -12.13
N LEU A 79 -5.46 -5.17 -12.31
CA LEU A 79 -6.47 -5.31 -13.36
C LEU A 79 -7.62 -4.32 -13.17
N LEU A 80 -8.11 -4.18 -11.94
CA LEU A 80 -9.15 -3.20 -11.61
C LEU A 80 -8.69 -1.76 -11.89
N GLY A 81 -7.44 -1.44 -11.57
CA GLY A 81 -6.88 -0.10 -11.84
C GLY A 81 -6.92 0.30 -13.31
N ARG A 82 -6.89 -0.66 -14.25
CA ARG A 82 -6.91 -0.39 -15.69
C ARG A 82 -8.25 0.13 -16.21
N THR A 83 -9.35 -0.19 -15.52
CA THR A 83 -10.69 0.26 -15.93
C THR A 83 -11.05 1.62 -15.34
N ASN A 84 -10.22 2.18 -14.46
CA ASN A 84 -10.50 3.46 -13.81
C ASN A 84 -9.91 4.64 -14.62
N VAL A 85 -10.50 4.87 -15.80
CA VAL A 85 -10.08 5.95 -16.71
C VAL A 85 -10.30 7.33 -16.10
N ALA A 86 -11.35 7.49 -15.29
CA ALA A 86 -11.62 8.74 -14.57
C ALA A 86 -10.48 9.13 -13.63
N ASP A 87 -9.93 8.16 -12.88
CA ASP A 87 -8.81 8.41 -11.97
C ASP A 87 -7.51 8.69 -12.75
N HIS A 88 -7.31 8.00 -13.88
CA HIS A 88 -6.20 8.32 -14.80
C HIS A 88 -6.30 9.77 -15.31
N ASN A 89 -7.44 10.15 -15.89
CA ASN A 89 -7.67 11.48 -16.43
C ASN A 89 -7.50 12.56 -15.36
N ARG A 90 -7.97 12.30 -14.14
CA ARG A 90 -7.79 13.21 -13.00
C ARG A 90 -6.31 13.36 -12.62
N SER A 91 -5.58 12.25 -12.55
CA SER A 91 -4.14 12.28 -12.20
C SER A 91 -3.30 12.96 -13.30
N ALA A 92 -3.63 12.70 -14.57
CA ALA A 92 -2.97 13.29 -15.73
C ALA A 92 -3.30 14.78 -15.85
N SER A 93 -4.57 15.17 -15.65
CA SER A 93 -4.99 16.57 -15.64
C SER A 93 -4.33 17.34 -14.49
N ASP A 94 -4.30 16.77 -13.27
CA ASP A 94 -3.65 17.42 -12.12
C ASP A 94 -2.16 17.69 -12.42
N ASP A 95 -1.44 16.74 -13.03
CA ASP A 95 -0.03 16.94 -13.34
C ASP A 95 0.22 17.94 -14.49
N LEU A 96 -0.63 17.93 -15.52
CA LEU A 96 -0.53 18.87 -16.65
C LEU A 96 -0.96 20.28 -16.29
N GLU A 97 -2.09 20.46 -15.60
CA GLU A 97 -2.53 21.77 -15.10
C GLU A 97 -1.41 22.43 -14.30
N ILE A 98 -0.72 21.67 -13.45
CA ILE A 98 0.40 22.17 -12.67
C ILE A 98 1.58 22.59 -13.57
N GLU A 99 1.93 21.80 -14.59
CA GLU A 99 3.01 22.15 -15.52
C GLU A 99 2.66 23.40 -16.35
N TYR A 100 1.41 23.54 -16.80
CA TYR A 100 0.91 24.74 -17.48
C TYR A 100 0.89 25.97 -16.56
N ILE A 101 0.47 25.84 -15.31
CA ILE A 101 0.48 26.93 -14.32
C ILE A 101 1.90 27.39 -14.00
N MET A 102 2.87 26.47 -14.01
CA MET A 102 4.28 26.83 -13.83
C MET A 102 4.84 27.62 -15.03
N ASN A 103 4.32 27.37 -16.24
CA ASN A 103 4.78 28.00 -17.47
C ASN A 103 3.95 29.25 -17.89
N ALA A 104 2.69 29.36 -17.46
CA ALA A 104 1.80 30.47 -17.78
C ALA A 104 1.84 31.55 -16.70
N GLN A 105 1.87 32.84 -17.10
CA GLN A 105 1.72 34.00 -16.21
C GLN A 105 0.27 34.16 -15.71
N ILE A 106 -0.26 33.17 -14.99
CA ILE A 106 -1.61 33.20 -14.40
C ILE A 106 -1.61 34.06 -13.12
N LYS A 107 -2.77 34.65 -12.78
CA LYS A 107 -3.06 35.31 -11.49
C LYS A 107 -2.46 34.51 -10.32
N GLU A 108 -1.66 35.18 -9.50
CA GLU A 108 -0.90 34.60 -8.39
C GLU A 108 -1.76 33.76 -7.43
N GLU A 109 -3.00 34.17 -7.18
CA GLU A 109 -3.91 33.51 -6.24
C GLU A 109 -4.29 32.07 -6.66
N VAL A 110 -4.56 31.85 -7.96
CA VAL A 110 -4.94 30.53 -8.48
C VAL A 110 -3.74 29.59 -8.47
N ARG A 111 -2.57 30.10 -8.89
CA ARG A 111 -1.29 29.39 -8.83
C ARG A 111 -0.97 28.92 -7.41
N ASP A 112 -1.15 29.80 -6.43
CA ASP A 112 -0.89 29.49 -5.03
C ASP A 112 -1.83 28.41 -4.48
N SER A 113 -3.11 28.44 -4.84
CA SER A 113 -4.09 27.44 -4.37
C SER A 113 -3.75 26.01 -4.83
N LEU A 114 -3.28 25.86 -6.09
CA LEU A 114 -2.97 24.57 -6.69
C LEU A 114 -1.61 24.04 -6.22
N LEU A 115 -0.61 24.93 -6.07
CA LEU A 115 0.66 24.59 -5.44
C LEU A 115 0.47 24.16 -3.97
N ARG A 116 -0.49 24.73 -3.25
CA ARG A 116 -0.84 24.31 -1.89
C ARG A 116 -1.45 22.91 -1.88
N LYS A 117 -2.37 22.58 -2.79
CA LYS A 117 -2.93 21.21 -2.92
C LYS A 117 -1.84 20.17 -3.22
N ARG A 118 -0.94 20.44 -4.17
CA ARG A 118 0.20 19.53 -4.49
C ARG A 118 1.15 19.37 -3.30
N ARG A 119 1.55 20.48 -2.67
CA ARG A 119 2.39 20.42 -1.46
C ARG A 119 1.72 19.62 -0.36
N ARG A 120 0.39 19.75 -0.22
CA ARG A 120 -0.39 19.04 0.78
C ARG A 120 -0.47 17.53 0.50
N GLY A 121 -0.68 17.11 -0.76
CA GLY A 121 -0.65 15.71 -1.16
C GLY A 121 0.75 15.08 -1.04
N LYS A 122 1.80 15.76 -1.52
CA LYS A 122 3.19 15.32 -1.35
C LYS A 122 3.60 15.23 0.12
N LYS A 123 3.19 16.19 0.96
CA LYS A 123 3.42 16.16 2.41
C LYS A 123 2.70 14.98 3.05
N LEU A 124 1.45 14.70 2.69
CA LEU A 124 0.73 13.55 3.22
C LEU A 124 1.43 12.23 2.86
N GLY A 125 1.82 12.05 1.60
CA GLY A 125 2.58 10.89 1.15
C GLY A 125 3.93 10.76 1.87
N ALA A 126 4.66 11.87 2.05
CA ALA A 126 5.92 11.88 2.78
C ALA A 126 5.74 11.56 4.28
N VAL A 127 4.70 12.08 4.93
CA VAL A 127 4.39 11.80 6.34
C VAL A 127 3.99 10.34 6.51
N CYS A 128 3.11 9.81 5.67
CA CYS A 128 2.76 8.39 5.69
C CYS A 128 4.00 7.51 5.45
N GLY A 129 4.83 7.85 4.47
CA GLY A 129 6.10 7.16 4.23
C GLY A 129 7.03 7.18 5.44
N ALA A 130 7.16 8.32 6.11
CA ALA A 130 7.96 8.45 7.33
C ALA A 130 7.41 7.58 8.48
N ILE A 131 6.09 7.52 8.66
CA ILE A 131 5.43 6.66 9.65
C ILE A 131 5.73 5.18 9.36
N MET A 132 5.64 4.77 8.09
CA MET A 132 5.92 3.37 7.70
C MET A 132 7.40 3.01 7.86
N ILE A 133 8.32 3.95 7.58
CA ILE A 133 9.74 3.76 7.83
C ILE A 133 10.00 3.63 9.34
N ALA A 134 9.42 4.50 10.16
CA ALA A 134 9.55 4.43 11.62
C ALA A 134 8.99 3.13 12.19
N ALA A 135 7.82 2.69 11.72
CA ALA A 135 7.24 1.40 12.07
C ALA A 135 8.15 0.22 11.67
N THR A 136 8.79 0.30 10.49
CA THR A 136 9.74 -0.73 10.04
C THR A 136 10.99 -0.75 10.92
N ILE A 137 11.53 0.41 11.28
CA ILE A 137 12.67 0.50 12.22
C ILE A 137 12.29 -0.11 13.56
N ALA A 138 11.11 0.21 14.09
CA ALA A 138 10.62 -0.37 15.34
C ALA A 138 10.45 -1.90 15.24
N GLY A 139 9.87 -2.41 14.15
CA GLY A 139 9.74 -3.84 13.90
C GLY A 139 11.11 -4.55 13.85
N LEU A 140 12.07 -3.98 13.12
CA LEU A 140 13.43 -4.53 13.06
C LEU A 140 14.14 -4.46 14.42
N ALA A 141 13.96 -3.40 15.19
CA ALA A 141 14.51 -3.29 16.53
C ALA A 141 13.91 -4.34 17.47
N LEU A 142 12.58 -4.52 17.47
CA LEU A 142 11.89 -5.54 18.28
C LEU A 142 12.37 -6.95 17.91
N LEU A 143 12.62 -7.20 16.63
CA LEU A 143 13.10 -8.48 16.10
C LEU A 143 14.55 -8.77 16.47
N PHE A 144 15.47 -7.82 16.24
CA PHE A 144 16.91 -8.06 16.33
C PHE A 144 17.56 -7.67 17.66
N ALA A 145 16.99 -6.71 18.43
CA ALA A 145 17.56 -6.31 19.72
C ALA A 145 17.72 -7.48 20.72
N PRO A 146 16.72 -8.37 20.93
CA PRO A 146 16.88 -9.47 21.86
C PRO A 146 17.85 -10.55 21.34
N VAL A 147 17.90 -10.78 20.02
CA VAL A 147 18.86 -11.69 19.38
C VAL A 147 20.30 -11.20 19.61
N LEU A 148 20.55 -9.90 19.39
CA LEU A 148 21.88 -9.31 19.52
C LEU A 148 22.34 -9.16 20.98
N ALA A 149 21.41 -9.08 21.93
CA ALA A 149 21.71 -9.05 23.36
C ALA A 149 21.87 -10.45 23.97
N SER A 150 21.51 -11.51 23.25
CA SER A 150 21.58 -12.88 23.75
C SER A 150 23.03 -13.38 23.81
N PRO A 151 23.44 -14.07 24.90
CA PRO A 151 24.78 -14.66 25.02
C PRO A 151 25.06 -15.76 23.99
N ASP A 152 24.02 -16.48 23.56
CA ASP A 152 24.07 -17.48 22.51
C ASP A 152 22.95 -17.23 21.47
N PRO A 153 23.27 -16.55 20.36
CA PRO A 153 22.31 -16.26 19.31
C PRO A 153 21.82 -17.50 18.57
N SER A 154 22.56 -18.62 18.64
CA SER A 154 22.25 -19.83 17.88
C SER A 154 21.14 -20.68 18.52
N SER A 155 20.92 -20.50 19.82
CA SER A 155 19.86 -21.16 20.60
C SER A 155 18.80 -20.17 21.08
N PHE A 156 18.66 -19.01 20.43
CA PHE A 156 17.73 -17.98 20.86
C PHE A 156 16.28 -18.35 20.54
N GLU A 157 15.46 -18.49 21.58
CA GLU A 157 14.01 -18.66 21.45
C GLU A 157 13.30 -17.29 21.53
N PRO A 158 12.42 -16.96 20.59
CA PRO A 158 11.73 -15.67 20.56
C PRO A 158 10.60 -15.56 21.60
N GLU A 159 10.14 -16.68 22.15
CA GLU A 159 9.02 -16.74 23.11
C GLU A 159 9.35 -15.95 24.39
N GLY A 160 8.40 -15.13 24.84
CA GLY A 160 8.59 -14.26 26.01
C GLY A 160 9.43 -12.99 25.77
N THR A 161 9.97 -12.79 24.56
CA THR A 161 10.74 -11.58 24.20
C THR A 161 9.95 -10.64 23.28
N SER A 162 10.52 -9.46 23.01
CA SER A 162 9.96 -8.51 22.04
C SER A 162 9.94 -9.04 20.60
N ALA A 163 10.79 -10.03 20.28
CA ALA A 163 10.90 -10.57 18.92
C ALA A 163 9.62 -11.27 18.46
N MET A 164 8.80 -11.81 19.37
CA MET A 164 7.52 -12.43 19.03
C MET A 164 6.49 -11.42 18.47
N TRP A 165 6.58 -10.16 18.89
CA TRP A 165 5.60 -9.12 18.57
C TRP A 165 6.06 -8.15 17.47
N PHE A 166 7.23 -8.40 16.87
CA PHE A 166 7.86 -7.48 15.92
C PHE A 166 6.95 -7.12 14.74
N TRP A 167 6.16 -8.09 14.26
CA TRP A 167 5.31 -7.93 13.10
C TRP A 167 4.12 -6.99 13.31
N VAL A 168 3.72 -6.76 14.57
CA VAL A 168 2.62 -5.86 14.94
C VAL A 168 2.95 -4.41 14.61
N ALA A 169 4.24 -4.06 14.51
CA ALA A 169 4.67 -2.73 14.13
C ALA A 169 4.12 -2.29 12.76
N TRP A 170 4.03 -3.21 11.77
CA TRP A 170 3.51 -2.87 10.43
C TRP A 170 2.01 -2.57 10.40
N PRO A 171 1.11 -3.40 10.96
CA PRO A 171 -0.31 -3.06 11.12
C PRO A 171 -0.53 -1.75 11.88
N VAL A 172 0.20 -1.52 12.97
CA VAL A 172 0.10 -0.27 13.76
C VAL A 172 0.54 0.93 12.91
N GLY A 173 1.66 0.83 12.19
CA GLY A 173 2.13 1.88 11.27
C GLY A 173 1.11 2.18 10.17
N GLY A 174 0.51 1.14 9.58
CA GLY A 174 -0.54 1.29 8.57
C GLY A 174 -1.79 2.01 9.09
N MET A 175 -2.27 1.62 10.28
CA MET A 175 -3.40 2.29 10.93
C MET A 175 -3.08 3.76 11.26
N LEU A 176 -1.89 4.05 11.78
CA LEU A 176 -1.45 5.42 12.06
C LEU A 176 -1.36 6.27 10.80
N CYS A 177 -0.79 5.73 9.70
CA CYS A 177 -0.80 6.43 8.41
C CYS A 177 -2.23 6.73 7.94
N GLY A 178 -3.14 5.75 8.05
CA GLY A 178 -4.56 5.92 7.69
C GLY A 178 -5.24 7.01 8.52
N ILE A 179 -5.05 7.02 9.84
CA ILE A 179 -5.58 8.06 10.74
C ILE A 179 -5.04 9.44 10.34
N VAL A 180 -3.74 9.55 10.06
CA VAL A 180 -3.14 10.81 9.62
C VAL A 180 -3.73 11.28 8.30
N ALA A 181 -3.99 10.38 7.34
CA ALA A 181 -4.66 10.73 6.08
C ALA A 181 -6.06 11.28 6.33
N LEU A 182 -6.87 10.64 7.18
CA LEU A 182 -8.22 11.11 7.51
C LEU A 182 -8.21 12.48 8.21
N ILE A 183 -7.32 12.67 9.19
CA ILE A 183 -7.13 13.96 9.89
C ILE A 183 -6.72 15.02 8.89
N TRP A 184 -5.75 14.71 8.04
CA TRP A 184 -5.23 15.65 7.06
C TRP A 184 -6.31 16.08 6.08
N GLU A 185 -7.15 15.17 5.59
CA GLU A 185 -8.31 15.46 4.74
C GLU A 185 -9.37 16.29 5.46
N ALA A 186 -9.75 15.91 6.68
CA ALA A 186 -10.78 16.59 7.48
C ALA A 186 -10.39 18.04 7.77
N PHE A 187 -9.18 18.29 8.28
CA PHE A 187 -8.77 19.64 8.68
C PHE A 187 -8.47 20.58 7.53
N GLY A 188 -8.02 20.08 6.39
CA GLY A 188 -7.79 20.97 5.26
C GLY A 188 -8.98 21.11 4.30
N LYS A 189 -10.17 20.61 4.65
CA LYS A 189 -11.43 21.11 4.08
C LYS A 189 -11.90 22.40 4.78
N GLY A 190 -11.40 22.71 5.98
CA GLY A 190 -11.85 23.87 6.78
C GLY A 190 -11.22 25.23 6.43
N ASN A 191 -10.27 25.29 5.49
CA ASN A 191 -9.55 26.53 5.14
C ASN A 191 -9.67 26.88 3.64
N ALA A 192 -10.76 26.48 2.99
CA ALA A 192 -11.09 26.87 1.61
C ALA A 192 -12.29 27.81 1.62
#